data_AF-A0A957RJB7-F1
#
_entry.id   AF-A0A957RJB7-F1
#
_cell.length_a   1.000
_cell.length_b   1.000
_cell.length_c   1.000
_cell.angle_alpha   90.00
_cell.angle_beta   90.00
_cell.angle_gamma   90.00
#
_symmetry.space_group_name_H-M   'P 1'
#
loop_
_entity.id
_entity.type
_entity.pdbx_description
1 polymer ?
#
loop_
_entity_poly.entity_id
_entity_poly.type
_entity_poly.pdbx_seq_one_letter_code
_entity_poly.pdbx_strand_id
1 'polypeptide(L)'
;YPTADIPLFDGYDLEDDPEDPLRFFAAAEGIDPAITLRETTPAAFVQHVRARQLSLPVITGELNSGKYGATFPGTFSARTYLKVMAHDCAHLLFRFAEPLATLAWCAGRPYATERYESWARLLLQNAVHDCICGVSIDQVHEKMEDIYRRVFDDARADVEESLAAILGDF
;
A
#
# COMPACT_ATOMS: atom_id res chain seq x y z
N TYR A 1 28.68 10.53 2.83
CA TYR A 1 27.64 10.63 1.79
C TYR A 1 28.29 10.96 0.46
N PRO A 2 27.75 10.52 -0.69
CA PRO A 2 28.30 10.86 -2.00
C PRO A 2 28.08 12.35 -2.39
N THR A 3 27.34 13.11 -1.56
CA THR A 3 27.06 14.55 -1.70
C THR A 3 27.18 15.26 -0.35
N ALA A 4 27.32 16.58 -0.39
CA ALA A 4 27.15 17.45 0.78
C ALA A 4 25.66 17.71 1.09
N ASP A 5 24.75 17.43 0.15
CA ASP A 5 23.32 17.56 0.37
C ASP A 5 22.81 16.39 1.22
N ILE A 6 22.18 16.72 2.35
CA ILE A 6 21.64 15.75 3.30
C ILE A 6 20.11 15.96 3.34
N PRO A 7 19.30 14.93 3.04
CA PRO A 7 17.86 15.05 3.20
C PRO A 7 17.51 15.01 4.69
N LEU A 8 16.70 15.95 5.12
CA LEU A 8 16.04 15.95 6.42
C LEU A 8 14.54 15.77 6.17
N PHE A 9 13.95 14.75 6.78
CA PHE A 9 12.51 14.50 6.70
C PHE A 9 11.85 15.19 7.90
N ASP A 10 11.02 16.18 7.62
CA ASP A 10 10.26 16.92 8.61
C ASP A 10 8.89 16.24 8.80
N GLY A 11 8.76 15.48 9.88
CA GLY A 11 7.57 14.72 10.23
C GLY A 11 7.86 13.31 10.75
N TYR A 12 6.91 12.79 11.52
CA TYR A 12 6.92 11.43 12.07
C TYR A 12 5.52 10.81 11.92
N ASP A 13 5.38 9.55 12.33
CA ASP A 13 4.11 8.84 12.26
C ASP A 13 3.01 9.61 13.02
N LEU A 14 1.93 9.95 12.29
CA LEU A 14 0.75 10.65 12.80
C LEU A 14 0.96 12.11 13.24
N GLU A 15 2.10 12.72 12.91
CA GLU A 15 2.34 14.15 13.20
C GLU A 15 1.40 15.05 12.39
N ASP A 16 0.68 15.94 13.07
CA ASP A 16 -0.27 16.88 12.49
C ASP A 16 0.20 18.35 12.52
N ASP A 17 1.25 18.66 13.29
CA ASP A 17 1.89 19.98 13.36
C ASP A 17 3.41 19.87 13.19
N PRO A 18 3.93 19.82 11.94
CA PRO A 18 5.37 19.70 11.69
C PRO A 18 6.16 20.88 12.26
N GLU A 19 7.38 20.62 12.72
CA GLU A 19 8.13 21.53 13.59
C GLU A 19 8.65 22.81 12.88
N ASP A 20 8.54 22.89 11.55
CA ASP A 20 9.10 23.96 10.69
C ASP A 20 10.60 24.20 11.01
N PRO A 21 11.48 23.27 10.58
CA PRO A 21 12.90 23.35 10.88
C PRO A 21 13.55 24.59 10.25
N LEU A 22 13.02 25.10 9.12
CA LEU A 22 13.55 26.32 8.52
C LEU A 22 13.41 27.51 9.45
N ARG A 23 12.22 27.70 10.03
CA ARG A 23 11.98 28.77 10.99
C ARG A 23 12.83 28.60 12.24
N PHE A 24 12.93 27.38 12.76
CA PHE A 24 13.75 27.10 13.94
C PHE A 24 15.22 27.46 13.71
N PHE A 25 15.81 27.00 12.61
CA PHE A 25 17.23 27.21 12.33
C PHE A 25 17.54 28.63 11.82
N ALA A 26 16.57 29.36 11.26
CA ALA A 26 16.74 30.77 10.93
C ALA A 26 16.93 31.66 12.18
N ALA A 27 16.38 31.25 13.33
CA ALA A 27 16.49 31.96 14.60
C ALA A 27 17.61 31.42 15.52
N ALA A 28 18.24 30.31 15.16
CA ALA A 28 19.22 29.64 16.00
C ALA A 28 20.62 30.30 15.90
N GLU A 29 21.25 30.52 17.05
CA GLU A 29 22.66 30.91 17.12
C GLU A 29 23.58 29.70 17.00
N GLY A 30 24.77 29.88 16.41
CA GLY A 30 25.81 28.84 16.36
C GLY A 30 25.69 27.82 15.22
N ILE A 31 24.81 28.03 14.24
CA ILE A 31 24.87 27.27 12.98
C ILE A 31 26.06 27.76 12.14
N ASP A 32 26.83 26.82 11.60
CA ASP A 32 27.88 27.11 10.63
C ASP A 32 27.28 27.84 9.41
N PRO A 33 27.72 29.08 9.08
CA PRO A 33 27.25 29.82 7.92
C PRO A 33 27.42 29.09 6.57
N ALA A 34 28.26 28.06 6.50
CA ALA A 34 28.40 27.22 5.31
C ALA A 34 27.20 26.28 5.09
N ILE A 35 26.37 26.03 6.13
CA ILE A 35 25.18 25.19 6.03
C ILE A 35 24.03 26.03 5.47
N THR A 36 23.49 25.60 4.34
CA THR A 36 22.28 26.18 3.74
C THR A 36 21.11 25.23 3.92
N LEU A 37 20.06 25.70 4.59
CA LEU A 37 18.81 24.96 4.68
C LEU A 37 17.87 25.39 3.56
N ARG A 38 17.16 24.41 2.98
CA ARG A 38 16.20 24.64 1.90
C ARG A 38 15.04 23.67 2.03
N GLU A 39 13.83 24.21 2.09
CA GLU A 39 12.61 23.43 1.93
C GLU A 39 12.54 22.88 0.50
N THR A 40 12.21 21.59 0.40
CA THR A 40 12.13 20.90 -0.87
C THR A 40 11.20 19.70 -0.77
N THR A 41 10.84 19.12 -1.92
CA THR A 41 10.06 17.89 -1.99
C THR A 41 10.98 16.70 -2.28
N PRO A 42 10.57 15.46 -1.93
CA PRO A 42 11.33 14.27 -2.30
C PRO A 42 11.65 14.20 -3.80
N ALA A 43 10.69 14.59 -4.65
CA ALA A 43 10.87 14.60 -6.10
C ALA A 43 11.95 15.61 -6.56
N ALA A 44 11.93 16.83 -6.03
CA ALA A 44 12.92 17.85 -6.36
C ALA A 44 14.33 17.49 -5.83
N PHE A 45 14.42 16.92 -4.62
CA PHE A 45 15.68 16.44 -4.07
C PHE A 45 16.28 15.31 -4.92
N VAL A 46 15.47 14.34 -5.35
CA VAL A 46 15.91 13.26 -6.24
C VAL A 46 16.44 13.82 -7.57
N GLN A 47 15.76 14.80 -8.16
CA GLN A 47 16.24 15.46 -9.39
C GLN A 47 17.59 16.17 -9.15
N HIS A 48 17.74 16.87 -8.02
CA HIS A 48 18.99 17.54 -7.65
C HIS A 48 20.16 16.56 -7.53
N VAL A 49 19.98 15.45 -6.81
CA VAL A 49 21.02 14.43 -6.66
C VAL A 49 21.34 13.75 -7.99
N ARG A 50 20.34 13.46 -8.83
CA ARG A 50 20.54 12.85 -10.16
C ARG A 50 21.36 13.75 -11.10
N ALA A 51 21.17 15.07 -11.04
CA ALA A 51 21.92 16.02 -11.86
C ALA A 51 23.44 15.99 -11.60
N ARG A 52 23.87 15.50 -10.44
CA ARG A 52 25.29 15.35 -10.09
C ARG A 52 25.98 14.16 -10.77
N GLN A 53 25.24 13.30 -11.49
CA GLN A 53 25.78 12.16 -12.26
C GLN A 53 26.74 11.26 -11.46
N LEU A 54 26.40 11.01 -10.19
CA LEU A 54 27.22 10.25 -9.26
C LEU A 54 27.27 8.77 -9.69
N SER A 55 28.43 8.13 -9.50
CA SER A 55 28.54 6.69 -9.57
C SER A 55 28.05 6.09 -8.25
N LEU A 56 26.81 5.59 -8.23
CA LEU A 56 26.19 4.99 -7.05
C LEU A 56 26.33 3.46 -7.09
N PRO A 57 26.49 2.79 -5.94
CA PRO A 57 26.49 1.33 -5.89
C PRO A 57 25.12 0.78 -6.31
N VAL A 58 25.14 -0.31 -7.07
CA VAL A 58 23.92 -1.07 -7.41
C VAL A 58 23.66 -2.10 -6.31
N ILE A 59 22.43 -2.11 -5.80
CA ILE A 59 21.95 -3.12 -4.86
C ILE A 59 20.96 -4.00 -5.62
N THR A 60 21.15 -5.32 -5.57
CA THR A 60 20.34 -6.30 -6.32
C THR A 60 19.69 -7.30 -5.38
N GLY A 61 18.49 -7.78 -5.74
CA GLY A 61 17.73 -8.76 -4.96
C GLY A 61 16.79 -8.12 -3.93
N GLU A 62 16.25 -8.95 -3.04
CA GLU A 62 15.34 -8.51 -1.97
C GLU A 62 16.09 -7.77 -0.86
N LEU A 63 15.51 -6.68 -0.36
CA LEU A 63 16.09 -5.87 0.71
C LEU A 63 15.63 -6.36 2.10
N ASN A 64 15.80 -7.66 2.39
CA ASN A 64 15.32 -8.33 3.62
C ASN A 64 16.44 -8.75 4.60
N SER A 65 17.67 -8.26 4.41
CA SER A 65 18.85 -8.69 5.18
C SER A 65 18.87 -8.28 6.65
N GLY A 66 18.04 -7.32 7.07
CA GLY A 66 18.09 -6.78 8.43
C GLY A 66 19.28 -5.85 8.72
N LYS A 67 20.22 -5.69 7.77
CA LYS A 67 21.50 -5.01 7.99
C LYS A 67 21.37 -3.54 8.43
N TYR A 68 20.37 -2.85 7.88
CA TYR A 68 20.16 -1.40 8.09
C TYR A 68 18.83 -1.08 8.79
N GLY A 69 18.06 -2.10 9.18
CA GLY A 69 16.75 -1.94 9.80
C GLY A 69 16.08 -3.29 10.05
N ALA A 70 15.17 -3.36 11.02
CA ALA A 70 14.46 -4.59 11.35
C ALA A 70 13.49 -5.02 10.22
N THR A 71 13.41 -6.32 9.93
CA THR A 71 12.64 -6.89 8.81
C THR A 71 11.35 -7.59 9.22
N PHE A 72 10.97 -7.50 10.50
CA PHE A 72 9.72 -7.97 11.12
C PHE A 72 9.09 -9.27 10.53
N PRO A 73 9.85 -10.37 10.33
CA PRO A 73 9.32 -11.57 9.70
C PRO A 73 8.22 -12.26 10.52
N GLY A 74 8.13 -11.99 11.84
CA GLY A 74 7.06 -12.52 12.69
C GLY A 74 5.65 -12.09 12.27
N THR A 75 5.53 -11.01 11.49
CA THR A 75 4.26 -10.52 10.96
C THR A 75 3.59 -11.51 9.99
N PHE A 76 4.36 -12.41 9.36
CA PHE A 76 3.82 -13.48 8.52
C PHE A 76 2.95 -14.46 9.33
N SER A 77 3.31 -14.73 10.58
CA SER A 77 2.58 -15.64 11.48
C SER A 77 1.58 -14.95 12.42
N ALA A 78 1.60 -13.62 12.51
CA ALA A 78 0.62 -12.89 13.32
C ALA A 78 -0.75 -12.99 12.66
N ARG A 79 -1.79 -13.39 13.41
CA ARG A 79 -3.19 -13.43 12.93
C ARG A 79 -3.32 -14.08 11.53
N THR A 80 -2.79 -15.31 11.38
CA THR A 80 -2.74 -16.02 10.09
C THR A 80 -4.09 -16.12 9.39
N TYR A 81 -5.20 -16.15 10.13
CA TYR A 81 -6.55 -16.13 9.58
C TYR A 81 -6.80 -14.92 8.65
N LEU A 82 -6.24 -13.74 8.95
CA LEU A 82 -6.35 -12.56 8.08
C LEU A 82 -5.64 -12.77 6.74
N LYS A 83 -4.51 -13.49 6.72
CA LYS A 83 -3.77 -13.79 5.49
C LYS A 83 -4.54 -14.77 4.61
N VAL A 84 -5.19 -15.76 5.22
CA VAL A 84 -6.07 -16.71 4.52
C VAL A 84 -7.26 -15.96 3.91
N MET A 85 -7.97 -15.14 4.69
CA MET A 85 -9.09 -14.34 4.20
C MET A 85 -8.69 -13.38 3.07
N ALA A 86 -7.53 -12.72 3.20
CA ALA A 86 -6.98 -11.85 2.17
C ALA A 86 -6.73 -12.61 0.85
N HIS A 87 -6.09 -13.78 0.95
CA HIS A 87 -5.83 -14.64 -0.20
C HIS A 87 -7.14 -15.11 -0.85
N ASP A 88 -8.08 -15.61 -0.07
CA ASP A 88 -9.34 -16.15 -0.58
C ASP A 88 -10.17 -15.06 -1.27
N CYS A 89 -10.26 -13.86 -0.70
CA CYS A 89 -10.96 -12.74 -1.32
C CYS A 89 -10.29 -12.28 -2.62
N ALA A 90 -8.96 -12.11 -2.61
CA ALA A 90 -8.23 -11.70 -3.81
C ALA A 90 -8.31 -12.77 -4.92
N HIS A 91 -8.24 -14.05 -4.53
CA HIS A 91 -8.37 -15.16 -5.45
C HIS A 91 -9.76 -15.22 -6.08
N LEU A 92 -10.81 -15.19 -5.25
CA LEU A 92 -12.20 -15.17 -5.73
C LEU A 92 -12.45 -13.98 -6.66
N LEU A 93 -12.04 -12.78 -6.25
CA LEU A 93 -12.28 -11.55 -7.02
C LEU A 93 -11.55 -11.57 -8.38
N PHE A 94 -10.24 -11.77 -8.37
CA PHE A 94 -9.39 -11.56 -9.56
C PHE A 94 -9.18 -12.82 -10.41
N ARG A 95 -9.53 -14.01 -9.93
CA ARG A 95 -9.40 -15.26 -10.70
C ARG A 95 -10.74 -15.85 -11.11
N PHE A 96 -11.83 -15.49 -10.45
CA PHE A 96 -13.17 -16.00 -10.77
C PHE A 96 -14.17 -14.90 -11.09
N ALA A 97 -14.50 -14.02 -10.14
CA ALA A 97 -15.58 -13.04 -10.30
C ALA A 97 -15.38 -12.17 -11.54
N GLU A 98 -14.26 -11.43 -11.62
CA GLU A 98 -14.00 -10.51 -12.72
C GLU A 98 -13.87 -11.22 -14.08
N PRO A 99 -13.13 -12.34 -14.22
CA PRO A 99 -13.12 -13.11 -15.46
C PRO A 99 -14.50 -13.63 -15.89
N LEU A 100 -15.30 -14.18 -14.96
CA LEU A 100 -16.63 -14.69 -15.26
C LEU A 100 -17.60 -13.56 -15.60
N ALA A 101 -17.56 -12.43 -14.91
CA ALA A 101 -18.35 -11.27 -15.28
C ALA A 101 -17.97 -10.71 -16.65
N THR A 102 -16.69 -10.79 -17.03
CA THR A 102 -16.25 -10.43 -18.39
C THR A 102 -16.85 -11.36 -19.44
N LEU A 103 -16.91 -12.67 -19.17
CA LEU A 103 -17.57 -13.63 -20.06
C LEU A 103 -19.09 -13.43 -20.11
N ALA A 104 -19.72 -13.20 -18.95
CA ALA A 104 -21.14 -12.89 -18.86
C ALA A 104 -21.48 -11.58 -19.60
N TRP A 105 -20.54 -10.62 -19.63
CA TRP A 105 -20.68 -9.42 -20.44
C TRP A 105 -20.70 -9.69 -21.93
N CYS A 106 -19.89 -10.63 -22.42
CA CYS A 106 -20.00 -11.13 -23.79
C CYS A 106 -21.35 -11.82 -24.06
N ALA A 107 -21.99 -12.40 -23.03
CA ALA A 107 -23.33 -12.99 -23.09
C ALA A 107 -24.47 -11.97 -22.88
N GLY A 108 -24.17 -10.67 -22.76
CA GLY A 108 -25.16 -9.60 -22.68
C GLY A 108 -25.50 -9.11 -21.26
N ARG A 109 -24.89 -9.67 -20.20
CA ARG A 109 -25.03 -9.13 -18.83
C ARG A 109 -24.21 -7.83 -18.69
N PRO A 110 -24.74 -6.73 -18.14
CA PRO A 110 -23.94 -5.53 -17.90
C PRO A 110 -22.73 -5.80 -16.96
N TYR A 111 -21.56 -5.29 -17.32
CA TYR A 111 -20.38 -5.33 -16.45
C TYR A 111 -20.39 -4.17 -15.46
N ALA A 112 -20.41 -4.48 -14.16
CA ALA A 112 -20.53 -3.47 -13.10
C ALA A 112 -19.16 -2.94 -12.63
N THR A 113 -18.47 -2.15 -13.46
CA THR A 113 -17.11 -1.64 -13.19
C THR A 113 -16.93 -1.04 -11.79
N GLU A 114 -17.83 -0.14 -11.37
CA GLU A 114 -17.74 0.54 -10.08
C GLU A 114 -17.77 -0.44 -8.88
N ARG A 115 -18.51 -1.54 -9.02
CA ARG A 115 -18.60 -2.59 -7.99
C ARG A 115 -17.27 -3.31 -7.82
N TYR A 116 -16.63 -3.67 -8.93
CA TYR A 116 -15.31 -4.31 -8.94
C TYR A 116 -14.22 -3.38 -8.40
N GLU A 117 -14.23 -2.11 -8.79
CA GLU A 117 -13.32 -1.10 -8.23
C GLU A 117 -13.51 -0.92 -6.73
N SER A 118 -14.76 -0.91 -6.26
CA SER A 118 -15.10 -0.80 -4.84
C SER A 118 -14.57 -1.98 -4.03
N TRP A 119 -14.80 -3.23 -4.49
CA TRP A 119 -14.25 -4.42 -3.84
C TRP A 119 -12.73 -4.42 -3.83
N ALA A 120 -12.08 -4.11 -4.96
CA ALA A 120 -10.62 -4.01 -5.03
C ALA A 120 -10.07 -2.95 -4.06
N ARG A 121 -10.74 -1.79 -3.96
CA ARG A 121 -10.37 -0.73 -3.02
C ARG A 121 -10.51 -1.18 -1.56
N LEU A 122 -11.55 -1.94 -1.22
CA LEU A 122 -11.72 -2.52 0.12
C LEU A 122 -10.60 -3.51 0.45
N LEU A 123 -10.19 -4.37 -0.50
CA LEU A 123 -9.05 -5.26 -0.30
C LEU A 123 -7.74 -4.49 -0.12
N LEU A 124 -7.53 -3.40 -0.88
CA LEU A 124 -6.36 -2.53 -0.73
C LEU A 124 -6.33 -1.81 0.62
N GLN A 125 -7.48 -1.36 1.15
CA GLN A 125 -7.55 -0.76 2.50
C GLN A 125 -7.13 -1.76 3.58
N ASN A 126 -7.50 -3.03 3.46
CA ASN A 126 -7.03 -4.08 4.35
C ASN A 126 -5.55 -4.47 4.12
N ALA A 127 -4.93 -4.09 3.00
CA ALA A 127 -3.54 -4.40 2.68
C ALA A 127 -2.52 -3.40 3.25
N VAL A 128 -2.96 -2.33 3.93
CA VAL A 128 -2.08 -1.42 4.68
C VAL A 128 -1.23 -2.23 5.66
N HIS A 129 0.06 -1.89 5.79
CA HIS A 129 1.03 -2.74 6.48
C HIS A 129 0.60 -3.08 7.91
N ASP A 130 0.19 -2.11 8.74
CA ASP A 130 -0.25 -2.39 10.11
C ASP A 130 -1.48 -3.31 10.20
N CYS A 131 -2.36 -3.21 9.20
CA CYS A 131 -3.54 -4.06 9.05
C CYS A 131 -3.13 -5.49 8.71
N ILE A 132 -2.56 -5.73 7.52
CA ILE A 132 -2.28 -7.09 7.03
C ILE A 132 -1.15 -7.76 7.79
N CYS A 133 -0.18 -7.02 8.35
CA CYS A 133 0.84 -7.57 9.24
C CYS A 133 0.25 -8.03 10.58
N GLY A 134 -0.97 -7.62 10.93
CA GLY A 134 -1.66 -8.08 12.14
C GLY A 134 -1.12 -7.44 13.41
N VAL A 135 -0.60 -6.21 13.32
CA VAL A 135 0.12 -5.50 14.40
C VAL A 135 -0.67 -4.32 14.97
N SER A 136 -1.98 -4.29 14.77
CA SER A 136 -2.89 -3.30 15.34
C SER A 136 -3.72 -3.89 16.49
N ILE A 137 -4.53 -3.03 17.10
CA ILE A 137 -5.54 -3.41 18.10
C ILE A 137 -6.64 -4.28 17.48
N ASP A 138 -7.32 -5.06 18.31
CA ASP A 138 -8.33 -6.03 17.86
C ASP A 138 -9.44 -5.40 17.02
N GLN A 139 -9.89 -4.19 17.36
CA GLN A 139 -10.96 -3.49 16.63
C GLN A 139 -10.61 -3.21 15.17
N VAL A 140 -9.33 -2.98 14.85
CA VAL A 140 -8.88 -2.83 13.47
C VAL A 140 -9.06 -4.14 12.71
N HIS A 141 -8.70 -5.26 13.35
CA HIS A 141 -8.75 -6.58 12.73
C HIS A 141 -10.17 -7.15 12.66
N GLU A 142 -11.04 -6.87 13.63
CA GLU A 142 -12.48 -7.17 13.55
C GLU A 142 -13.11 -6.48 12.33
N LYS A 143 -12.80 -5.19 12.12
CA LYS A 143 -13.25 -4.47 10.92
C LYS A 143 -12.70 -5.07 9.62
N MET A 144 -11.46 -5.53 9.61
CA MET A 144 -10.89 -6.23 8.45
C MET A 144 -11.68 -7.50 8.13
N GLU A 145 -12.02 -8.31 9.14
CA GLU A 145 -12.82 -9.52 8.97
C GLU A 145 -14.18 -9.23 8.35
N ASP A 146 -14.89 -8.21 8.85
CA ASP A 146 -16.19 -7.80 8.31
C ASP A 146 -16.11 -7.38 6.84
N ILE A 147 -15.05 -6.64 6.48
CA ILE A 147 -14.78 -6.25 5.10
C ILE A 147 -14.54 -7.48 4.23
N TYR A 148 -13.69 -8.42 4.67
CA TYR A 148 -13.40 -9.63 3.92
C TYR A 148 -14.63 -10.51 3.73
N ARG A 149 -15.42 -10.75 4.78
CA ARG A 149 -16.66 -11.55 4.70
C ARG A 149 -17.63 -10.93 3.69
N ARG A 150 -17.88 -9.63 3.78
CA ARG A 150 -18.76 -8.92 2.83
C ARG A 150 -18.25 -9.03 1.39
N VAL A 151 -16.98 -8.72 1.13
CA VAL A 151 -16.41 -8.79 -0.23
C VAL A 151 -16.47 -10.23 -0.77
N PHE A 152 -16.19 -11.22 0.07
CA PHE A 152 -16.23 -12.63 -0.34
C PHE A 152 -17.65 -13.06 -0.72
N ASP A 153 -18.63 -12.77 0.14
CA ASP A 153 -20.03 -13.14 -0.09
C ASP A 153 -20.60 -12.44 -1.33
N ASP A 154 -20.32 -11.14 -1.48
CA ASP A 154 -20.75 -10.35 -2.61
C ASP A 154 -20.12 -10.83 -3.94
N ALA A 155 -18.81 -11.10 -3.93
CA ALA A 155 -18.10 -11.61 -5.11
C ALA A 155 -18.56 -13.03 -5.47
N ARG A 156 -18.87 -13.86 -4.47
CA ARG A 156 -19.41 -15.21 -4.69
C ARG A 156 -20.79 -15.14 -5.35
N ALA A 157 -21.67 -14.25 -4.88
CA ALA A 157 -22.98 -14.05 -5.49
C ALA A 157 -22.84 -13.59 -6.96
N ASP A 158 -21.92 -12.67 -7.25
CA ASP A 158 -21.67 -12.23 -8.62
C ASP A 158 -21.11 -13.34 -9.54
N VAL A 159 -20.30 -14.26 -8.99
CA VAL A 159 -19.89 -15.48 -9.70
C VAL A 159 -21.10 -16.33 -10.09
N GLU A 160 -22.01 -16.58 -9.14
CA GLU A 160 -23.22 -17.38 -9.40
C GLU A 160 -24.11 -16.72 -10.47
N GLU A 161 -24.31 -15.40 -10.39
CA GLU A 161 -25.05 -14.63 -11.41
C GLU A 161 -24.37 -14.65 -12.78
N SER A 162 -23.04 -14.55 -12.82
CA SER A 162 -22.27 -14.57 -14.06
C SER A 162 -22.33 -15.95 -14.71
N LEU A 163 -22.24 -17.03 -13.93
CA LEU A 163 -22.40 -18.39 -14.43
C LEU A 163 -23.80 -18.62 -15.00
N ALA A 164 -24.86 -18.13 -14.32
CA ALA A 164 -26.22 -18.23 -14.83
C ALA A 164 -26.40 -17.51 -16.17
N ALA A 165 -25.79 -16.34 -16.34
CA ALA A 165 -25.83 -15.61 -17.62
C ALA A 165 -25.05 -16.32 -18.74
N ILE A 166 -23.91 -16.94 -18.42
CA ILE A 166 -23.09 -17.68 -19.39
C ILE A 166 -23.78 -18.98 -19.81
N LEU A 167 -24.41 -19.67 -18.87
CA LEU A 167 -24.97 -21.01 -19.05
C LEU A 167 -26.47 -21.01 -19.38
N GLY A 168 -27.14 -19.85 -19.41
CA GLY A 168 -28.60 -19.77 -19.54
C GLY A 168 -29.19 -20.34 -20.83
N ASP A 169 -28.36 -20.53 -21.87
CA ASP A 169 -28.75 -21.12 -23.15
C ASP A 169 -28.39 -22.64 -23.28
N PHE A 170 -27.83 -23.25 -22.23
CA PHE A 170 -27.56 -24.70 -22.13
C PHE A 170 -28.65 -25.43 -21.35
#